data_AF-A0A916HUQ9-F1
#
_entry.id   AF-A0A916HUQ9-F1
#
_cell.length_a   1.000
_cell.length_b   1.000
_cell.length_c   1.000
_cell.angle_alpha   90.00
_cell.angle_beta   90.00
_cell.angle_gamma   90.00
#
_symmetry.space_group_name_H-M   'P 1'
#
loop_
_entity.id
_entity.type
_entity.pdbx_description
1 polymer ?
#
loop_
_entity_poly.entity_id
_entity_poly.type
_entity_poly.pdbx_seq_one_letter_code
_entity_poly.pdbx_strand_id
1 'polypeptide(L)'
;MTRIITYSLKADAANSNGYYRTISAFADAWLAQNGPKVHDLVTGFREYCLDHGEPERSEAEYLFELLALGVLLREYREKAGHMPRWVEVLMPRLVEFQDRQPWAESSIKTLRGLLGQIANLVPGKERGGDALGSLVAWLGANEETAKEARFKGWREYFISKGEAFTQTAISRCLELADEFADSSREALGKYTENVERFLVEEAPKLRRRYDALLLSRTRLDYHLGMLGTEILNRAYRQRFLATRRKMVIVPPCMCAPAEECKAVETPFGAKCQTCTPTCRVNQITKLGEKHGFSVTMIPDDVKIFNSGQAAESIGLVGVSCVLTNWNGGWETGALGIPAQGLLLDYVGCRIHWDKEGFPTDTNLKKLQEILRI
;
A
#
# COMPACT_ATOMS: atom_id res chain seq x y z
N MET A 1 -10.35 26.36 5.85
CA MET A 1 -10.65 24.95 6.21
C MET A 1 -9.81 24.04 5.34
N THR A 2 -9.23 22.99 5.90
CA THR A 2 -8.45 21.99 5.14
C THR A 2 -9.40 21.20 4.24
N ARG A 3 -9.09 21.11 2.94
CA ARG A 3 -9.88 20.35 1.97
C ARG A 3 -9.61 18.85 2.16
N ILE A 4 -10.67 18.05 2.37
CA ILE A 4 -10.57 16.59 2.55
C ILE A 4 -11.29 15.89 1.40
N ILE A 5 -10.62 14.95 0.74
CA ILE A 5 -11.17 14.21 -0.42
C ILE A 5 -11.76 12.86 0.04
N THR A 6 -10.95 12.01 0.70
CA THR A 6 -11.37 10.65 1.08
C THR A 6 -11.24 10.39 2.58
N TYR A 7 -10.04 10.55 3.15
CA TYR A 7 -9.77 10.33 4.56
C TYR A 7 -9.05 11.53 5.19
N SER A 8 -9.16 11.63 6.51
CA SER A 8 -8.42 12.57 7.36
C SER A 8 -7.98 11.87 8.64
N LEU A 9 -6.68 11.65 8.83
CA LEU A 9 -6.12 11.08 10.07
C LEU A 9 -6.20 12.07 11.25
N LYS A 10 -6.45 13.35 10.97
CA LYS A 10 -6.71 14.36 11.98
C LYS A 10 -8.15 14.27 12.51
N ALA A 11 -9.10 13.75 11.71
CA ALA A 11 -10.53 13.94 11.93
C ALA A 11 -10.79 15.43 12.26
N ASP A 12 -11.38 15.73 13.43
CA ASP A 12 -11.63 17.09 13.92
C ASP A 12 -10.50 17.66 14.82
N ALA A 13 -9.41 16.93 15.02
CA ALA A 13 -8.30 17.34 15.87
C ALA A 13 -7.25 18.18 15.12
N ALA A 14 -6.39 18.87 15.87
CA ALA A 14 -5.31 19.68 15.29
C ALA A 14 -4.20 18.84 14.61
N ASN A 15 -4.03 17.58 15.00
CA ASN A 15 -3.03 16.65 14.47
C ASN A 15 -3.51 15.19 14.58
N SER A 16 -2.80 14.27 13.94
CA SER A 16 -3.14 12.85 13.89
C SER A 16 -2.58 12.01 15.05
N ASN A 17 -2.20 12.61 16.18
CA ASN A 17 -1.74 11.83 17.35
C ASN A 17 -2.83 10.89 17.87
N GLY A 18 -4.10 11.31 17.77
CA GLY A 18 -5.25 10.47 18.10
C GLY A 18 -5.32 9.22 17.22
N TYR A 19 -5.13 9.38 15.91
CA TYR A 19 -5.06 8.28 14.95
C TYR A 19 -4.00 7.25 15.34
N TYR A 20 -2.76 7.67 15.58
CA TYR A 20 -1.68 6.73 15.90
C TYR A 20 -1.90 5.97 17.23
N ARG A 21 -2.59 6.56 18.21
CA ARG A 21 -3.02 5.81 19.41
C ARG A 21 -4.13 4.83 19.10
N THR A 22 -5.14 5.24 18.32
CA THR A 22 -6.27 4.39 17.94
C THR A 22 -5.81 3.18 17.13
N ILE A 23 -5.00 3.38 16.07
CA ILE A 23 -4.55 2.28 15.21
C ILE A 23 -3.65 1.31 15.96
N SER A 24 -2.81 1.80 16.88
CA SER A 24 -1.98 0.94 17.72
C SER A 24 -2.82 0.03 18.62
N ALA A 25 -3.78 0.60 19.35
CA ALA A 25 -4.65 -0.16 20.23
C ALA A 25 -5.55 -1.14 19.45
N PHE A 26 -6.04 -0.71 18.29
CA PHE A 26 -6.83 -1.56 17.41
C PHE A 26 -6.02 -2.74 16.87
N ALA A 27 -4.76 -2.51 16.45
CA ALA A 27 -3.87 -3.58 16.01
C ALA A 27 -3.61 -4.61 17.13
N ASP A 28 -3.37 -4.15 18.37
CA ASP A 28 -3.18 -5.04 19.53
C ASP A 28 -4.42 -5.92 19.74
N ALA A 29 -5.60 -5.31 19.79
CA ALA A 29 -6.86 -6.02 20.00
C ALA A 29 -7.15 -7.01 18.85
N TRP A 30 -6.98 -6.57 17.60
CA TRP A 30 -7.29 -7.38 16.42
C TRP A 30 -6.35 -8.60 16.31
N LEU A 31 -5.04 -8.42 16.56
CA LEU A 31 -4.06 -9.51 16.57
C LEU A 31 -4.36 -10.52 17.69
N ALA A 32 -4.63 -10.03 18.91
CA ALA A 32 -4.94 -10.90 20.06
C ALA A 32 -6.22 -11.71 19.86
N GLN A 33 -7.24 -11.11 19.24
CA GLN A 33 -8.52 -11.77 18.98
C GLN A 33 -8.43 -12.80 17.86
N ASN A 34 -7.67 -12.52 16.79
CA ASN A 34 -7.71 -13.31 15.56
C ASN A 34 -6.53 -14.27 15.38
N GLY A 35 -5.38 -14.00 15.99
CA GLY A 35 -4.21 -14.87 15.93
C GLY A 35 -4.52 -16.32 16.31
N PRO A 36 -5.13 -16.60 17.48
CA PRO A 36 -5.47 -17.96 17.89
C PRO A 36 -6.40 -18.69 16.90
N LYS A 37 -7.29 -17.95 16.22
CA LYS A 37 -8.29 -18.54 15.32
C LYS A 37 -7.72 -19.01 13.97
N VAL A 38 -6.51 -18.59 13.61
CA VAL A 38 -5.83 -19.00 12.37
C VAL A 38 -4.41 -19.49 12.62
N HIS A 39 -4.08 -19.79 13.87
CA HIS A 39 -2.76 -20.22 14.29
C HIS A 39 -2.24 -21.40 13.46
N ASP A 40 -3.09 -22.41 13.23
CA ASP A 40 -2.72 -23.59 12.45
C ASP A 40 -2.44 -23.27 10.97
N LEU A 41 -3.23 -22.38 10.36
CA LEU A 41 -3.01 -21.92 8.98
C LEU A 41 -1.70 -21.15 8.86
N VAL A 42 -1.44 -20.25 9.80
CA VAL A 42 -0.21 -19.44 9.83
C VAL A 42 1.02 -20.31 10.05
N THR A 43 0.96 -21.23 11.02
CA THR A 43 2.08 -22.14 11.33
C THR A 43 2.37 -23.06 10.16
N GLY A 44 1.33 -23.69 9.59
CA GLY A 44 1.52 -24.59 8.46
C GLY A 44 2.02 -23.88 7.20
N PHE A 45 1.63 -22.63 6.96
CA PHE A 45 2.17 -21.86 5.84
C PHE A 45 3.61 -21.38 6.11
N ARG A 46 3.94 -21.02 7.35
CA ARG A 46 5.32 -20.68 7.73
C ARG A 46 6.26 -21.86 7.49
N GLU A 47 5.87 -23.07 7.90
CA GLU A 47 6.63 -24.30 7.61
C GLU A 47 6.79 -24.50 6.09
N TYR A 48 5.70 -24.34 5.34
CA TYR A 48 5.74 -24.41 3.89
C TYR A 48 6.73 -23.40 3.27
N CYS A 49 6.73 -22.13 3.71
CA CYS A 49 7.68 -21.11 3.27
C CYS A 49 9.13 -21.52 3.57
N LEU A 50 9.41 -22.01 4.78
CA LEU A 50 10.75 -22.45 5.18
C LEU A 50 11.26 -23.62 4.32
N ASP A 51 10.40 -24.60 4.04
CA ASP A 51 10.73 -25.75 3.19
C ASP A 51 11.03 -25.33 1.74
N HIS A 52 10.51 -24.18 1.29
CA HIS A 52 10.74 -23.61 -0.04
C HIS A 52 11.84 -22.54 -0.07
N GLY A 53 12.57 -22.36 1.04
CA GLY A 53 13.68 -21.42 1.13
C GLY A 53 13.28 -19.96 1.15
N GLU A 54 12.01 -19.65 1.46
CA GLU A 54 11.58 -18.27 1.66
C GLU A 54 12.09 -17.70 2.99
N PRO A 55 12.40 -16.38 3.03
CA PRO A 55 12.81 -15.75 4.28
C PRO A 55 11.68 -15.77 5.31
N GLU A 56 12.05 -16.06 6.54
CA GLU A 56 11.12 -16.06 7.67
C GLU A 56 10.54 -14.66 7.93
N ARG A 57 9.22 -14.63 8.18
CA ARG A 57 8.46 -13.43 8.53
C ARG A 57 7.86 -13.58 9.92
N SER A 58 7.46 -12.47 10.52
CA SER A 58 6.79 -12.51 11.81
C SER A 58 5.39 -13.13 11.71
N GLU A 59 4.90 -13.73 12.80
CA GLU A 59 3.54 -14.26 12.87
C GLU A 59 2.48 -13.20 12.53
N ALA A 60 2.69 -11.97 13.00
CA ALA A 60 1.80 -10.84 12.71
C ALA A 60 1.76 -10.50 11.20
N GLU A 61 2.87 -10.66 10.47
CA GLU A 61 2.88 -10.49 9.01
C GLU A 61 2.05 -11.55 8.31
N TYR A 62 2.24 -12.83 8.65
CA TYR A 62 1.45 -13.93 8.05
C TYR A 62 -0.05 -13.79 8.34
N LEU A 63 -0.39 -13.41 9.57
CA LEU A 63 -1.78 -13.13 9.96
C LEU A 63 -2.36 -11.95 9.15
N PHE A 64 -1.57 -10.89 8.93
CA PHE A 64 -1.98 -9.77 8.09
C PHE A 64 -2.11 -10.17 6.61
N GLU A 65 -1.25 -11.04 6.08
CA GLU A 65 -1.37 -11.59 4.73
C GLU A 65 -2.70 -12.35 4.56
N LEU A 66 -3.08 -13.20 5.51
CA LEU A 66 -4.39 -13.89 5.49
C LEU A 66 -5.56 -12.91 5.51
N LEU A 67 -5.51 -11.88 6.35
CA LEU A 67 -6.53 -10.84 6.36
C LEU A 67 -6.60 -10.11 5.02
N ALA A 68 -5.46 -9.66 4.50
CA ALA A 68 -5.39 -8.95 3.24
C ALA A 68 -5.93 -9.80 2.09
N LEU A 69 -5.60 -11.10 2.09
CA LEU A 69 -6.16 -12.05 1.14
C LEU A 69 -7.68 -12.16 1.26
N GLY A 70 -8.19 -12.31 2.47
CA GLY A 70 -9.62 -12.36 2.77
C GLY A 70 -10.37 -11.11 2.30
N VAL A 71 -9.85 -9.92 2.63
CA VAL A 71 -10.43 -8.64 2.22
C VAL A 71 -10.46 -8.53 0.70
N LEU A 72 -9.38 -8.92 0.02
CA LEU A 72 -9.32 -8.82 -1.44
C LEU A 72 -10.20 -9.86 -2.13
N LEU A 73 -10.34 -11.06 -1.59
CA LEU A 73 -11.34 -12.02 -2.06
C LEU A 73 -12.76 -11.47 -1.87
N ARG A 74 -13.07 -10.92 -0.69
CA ARG A 74 -14.38 -10.35 -0.39
C ARG A 74 -14.77 -9.22 -1.34
N GLU A 75 -13.86 -8.28 -1.60
CA GLU A 75 -14.13 -7.07 -2.39
C GLU A 75 -13.97 -7.26 -3.91
N TYR A 76 -13.11 -8.19 -4.34
CA TYR A 76 -12.67 -8.27 -5.74
C TYR A 76 -12.83 -9.63 -6.41
N ARG A 77 -13.29 -10.69 -5.72
CA ARG A 77 -13.46 -12.03 -6.36
C ARG A 77 -14.32 -12.01 -7.61
N GLU A 78 -15.41 -11.23 -7.61
CA GLU A 78 -16.33 -11.16 -8.75
C GLU A 78 -15.64 -10.50 -9.96
N LYS A 79 -14.97 -9.37 -9.74
CA LYS A 79 -14.18 -8.67 -10.77
C LYS A 79 -13.05 -9.56 -11.30
N ALA A 80 -12.38 -10.28 -10.41
CA ALA A 80 -11.31 -11.19 -10.76
C ALA A 80 -11.81 -12.38 -11.59
N GLY A 81 -12.93 -12.99 -11.19
CA GLY A 81 -13.55 -14.12 -11.89
C GLY A 81 -14.06 -13.77 -13.29
N HIS A 82 -14.44 -12.52 -13.53
CA HIS A 82 -14.90 -12.01 -14.82
C HIS A 82 -13.79 -11.35 -15.65
N MET A 83 -12.54 -11.36 -15.20
CA MET A 83 -11.45 -10.73 -15.95
C MET A 83 -11.17 -11.48 -17.27
N PRO A 84 -11.25 -10.81 -18.44
CA PRO A 84 -10.95 -11.45 -19.72
C PRO A 84 -9.53 -12.01 -19.77
N ARG A 85 -9.34 -13.21 -20.35
CA ARG A 85 -8.01 -13.87 -20.45
C ARG A 85 -6.95 -13.04 -21.16
N TRP A 86 -7.35 -12.22 -22.13
CA TRP A 86 -6.41 -11.36 -22.83
C TRP A 86 -5.83 -10.28 -21.92
N VAL A 87 -6.57 -9.80 -20.90
CA VAL A 87 -6.12 -8.77 -19.96
C VAL A 87 -5.00 -9.32 -19.08
N GLU A 88 -5.20 -10.53 -18.55
CA GLU A 88 -4.22 -11.27 -17.74
C GLU A 88 -2.87 -11.43 -18.45
N VAL A 89 -2.88 -11.64 -19.78
CA VAL A 89 -1.65 -11.83 -20.56
C VAL A 89 -1.07 -10.51 -21.06
N LEU A 90 -1.92 -9.59 -21.52
CA LEU A 90 -1.50 -8.36 -22.19
C LEU A 90 -1.02 -7.30 -21.20
N MET A 91 -1.73 -7.12 -20.07
CA MET A 91 -1.39 -6.06 -19.13
C MET A 91 0.03 -6.21 -18.60
N PRO A 92 0.46 -7.35 -18.03
CA PRO A 92 1.82 -7.48 -17.50
C PRO A 92 2.91 -7.23 -18.57
N ARG A 93 2.66 -7.62 -19.82
CA ARG A 93 3.60 -7.38 -20.94
C ARG A 93 3.73 -5.90 -21.29
N LEU A 94 2.64 -5.13 -21.19
CA LEU A 94 2.70 -3.69 -21.39
C LEU A 94 3.54 -3.00 -20.32
N VAL A 95 3.42 -3.46 -19.07
CA VAL A 95 4.22 -2.97 -17.94
C VAL A 95 5.69 -3.31 -18.12
N GLU A 96 5.99 -4.55 -18.48
CA GLU A 96 7.36 -4.98 -18.77
C GLU A 96 7.96 -4.16 -19.92
N PHE A 97 7.17 -3.88 -20.96
CA PHE A 97 7.61 -3.01 -22.06
C PHE A 97 7.83 -1.56 -21.59
N GLN A 98 6.98 -1.03 -20.72
CA GLN A 98 7.14 0.29 -20.11
C GLN A 98 8.45 0.39 -19.32
N ASP A 99 8.73 -0.59 -18.48
CA ASP A 99 9.95 -0.62 -17.66
C ASP A 99 11.22 -0.72 -18.53
N ARG A 100 11.15 -1.41 -19.68
CA ARG A 100 12.24 -1.48 -20.66
C ARG A 100 12.41 -0.20 -21.49
N GLN A 101 11.34 0.58 -21.66
CA GLN A 101 11.30 1.74 -22.56
C GLN A 101 10.64 2.94 -21.87
N PRO A 102 11.36 3.68 -21.02
CA PRO A 102 10.79 4.81 -20.26
C PRO A 102 10.15 5.90 -21.13
N TRP A 103 10.63 6.09 -22.37
CA TRP A 103 10.06 7.07 -23.30
C TRP A 103 8.60 6.75 -23.71
N ALA A 104 8.17 5.50 -23.56
CA ALA A 104 6.82 5.06 -23.93
C ALA A 104 5.80 5.15 -22.77
N GLU A 105 6.22 5.58 -21.58
CA GLU A 105 5.41 5.54 -20.34
C GLU A 105 4.04 6.20 -20.49
N SER A 106 3.98 7.42 -21.03
CA SER A 106 2.72 8.15 -21.19
C SER A 106 1.75 7.44 -22.13
N SER A 107 2.26 6.86 -23.22
CA SER A 107 1.46 6.13 -24.20
C SER A 107 0.95 4.82 -23.62
N ILE A 108 1.79 4.09 -22.89
CA ILE A 108 1.41 2.83 -22.25
C ILE A 108 0.38 3.05 -21.14
N LYS A 109 0.54 4.09 -20.31
CA LYS A 109 -0.47 4.46 -19.30
C LYS A 109 -1.84 4.75 -19.93
N THR A 110 -1.86 5.45 -21.07
CA THR A 110 -3.10 5.73 -21.80
C THR A 110 -3.71 4.46 -22.39
N LEU A 111 -2.89 3.60 -23.01
CA LEU A 111 -3.35 2.32 -23.55
C LEU A 111 -3.92 1.42 -22.45
N ARG A 112 -3.25 1.33 -21.30
CA ARG A 112 -3.73 0.56 -20.14
C ARG A 112 -5.08 1.08 -19.63
N GLY A 113 -5.25 2.40 -19.54
CA GLY A 113 -6.54 3.00 -19.18
C GLY A 113 -7.67 2.60 -20.14
N LEU A 114 -7.41 2.61 -21.45
CA LEU A 114 -8.37 2.19 -22.48
C LEU A 114 -8.68 0.69 -22.41
N LEU A 115 -7.66 -0.15 -22.29
CA LEU A 115 -7.81 -1.61 -22.19
C LEU A 115 -8.57 -2.00 -20.91
N GLY A 116 -8.29 -1.35 -19.78
CA GLY A 116 -9.02 -1.54 -18.53
C GLY A 116 -10.50 -1.18 -18.68
N GLN A 117 -10.82 -0.10 -19.42
CA GLN A 117 -12.20 0.25 -19.72
C GLN A 117 -12.89 -0.82 -20.59
N ILE A 118 -12.23 -1.31 -21.65
CA ILE A 118 -12.78 -2.36 -22.52
C ILE A 118 -13.06 -3.62 -21.71
N ALA A 119 -12.12 -4.02 -20.85
CA ALA A 119 -12.28 -5.18 -19.97
C ALA A 119 -13.48 -5.06 -19.02
N ASN A 120 -13.74 -3.85 -18.51
CA ASN A 120 -14.89 -3.58 -17.64
C ASN A 120 -16.23 -3.56 -18.39
N LEU A 121 -16.24 -3.13 -19.66
CA LEU A 121 -17.46 -3.09 -20.49
C LEU A 121 -17.80 -4.45 -21.10
N VAL A 122 -16.79 -5.27 -21.37
CA VAL A 122 -16.93 -6.61 -21.94
C VAL A 122 -16.30 -7.60 -20.97
N PRO A 123 -16.98 -7.88 -19.84
CA PRO A 123 -16.49 -8.87 -18.89
C PRO A 123 -16.37 -10.23 -19.59
N GLY A 124 -15.33 -10.97 -19.20
CA GLY A 124 -15.17 -12.36 -19.60
C GLY A 124 -16.26 -13.23 -18.98
N LYS A 125 -16.38 -14.46 -19.47
CA LYS A 125 -17.17 -15.48 -18.78
C LYS A 125 -16.57 -15.74 -17.40
N GLU A 126 -17.44 -15.89 -16.40
CA GLU A 126 -17.04 -16.25 -15.05
C GLU A 126 -16.16 -17.52 -15.08
N ARG A 127 -15.01 -17.43 -14.44
CA ARG A 127 -14.11 -18.57 -14.24
C ARG A 127 -14.56 -19.34 -13.01
N GLY A 128 -15.17 -20.50 -13.20
CA GLY A 128 -15.49 -21.41 -12.09
C GLY A 128 -14.24 -22.07 -11.51
N GLY A 129 -14.29 -22.43 -10.22
CA GLY A 129 -13.42 -23.43 -9.58
C GLY A 129 -12.19 -22.91 -8.82
N ASP A 130 -11.57 -21.80 -9.21
CA ASP A 130 -10.37 -21.25 -8.55
C ASP A 130 -10.45 -19.73 -8.35
N ALA A 131 -11.18 -19.32 -7.30
CA ALA A 131 -11.35 -17.91 -6.94
C ALA A 131 -10.01 -17.24 -6.58
N LEU A 132 -9.13 -17.99 -5.90
CA LEU A 132 -7.82 -17.49 -5.47
C LEU A 132 -6.87 -17.30 -6.66
N GLY A 133 -6.81 -18.26 -7.58
CA GLY A 133 -6.04 -18.13 -8.82
C GLY A 133 -6.55 -16.98 -9.69
N SER A 134 -7.86 -16.80 -9.77
CA SER A 134 -8.45 -15.65 -10.47
C SER A 134 -8.03 -14.33 -9.82
N LEU A 135 -8.02 -14.25 -8.48
CA LEU A 135 -7.57 -13.06 -7.75
C LEU A 135 -6.07 -12.78 -7.98
N VAL A 136 -5.21 -13.80 -7.90
CA VAL A 136 -3.76 -13.65 -8.15
C VAL A 136 -3.50 -13.13 -9.56
N ALA A 137 -4.15 -13.72 -10.57
CA ALA A 137 -4.06 -13.27 -11.96
C ALA A 137 -4.54 -11.82 -12.12
N TRP A 138 -5.63 -11.45 -11.43
CA TRP A 138 -6.17 -10.10 -11.45
C TRP A 138 -5.23 -9.09 -10.79
N LEU A 139 -4.56 -9.44 -9.70
CA LEU A 139 -3.56 -8.58 -9.06
C LEU A 139 -2.36 -8.33 -9.98
N GLY A 140 -1.84 -9.37 -10.64
CA GLY A 140 -0.75 -9.22 -11.61
C GLY A 140 -1.12 -8.33 -12.80
N ALA A 141 -2.35 -8.46 -13.31
CA ALA A 141 -2.85 -7.58 -14.37
C ALA A 141 -2.99 -6.10 -13.95
N ASN A 142 -3.05 -5.82 -12.64
CA ASN A 142 -3.17 -4.47 -12.08
C ASN A 142 -1.86 -3.95 -11.45
N GLU A 143 -0.71 -4.57 -11.74
CA GLU A 143 0.62 -4.19 -11.19
C GLU A 143 0.76 -4.32 -9.66
N GLU A 144 -0.11 -5.09 -9.01
CA GLU A 144 -0.06 -5.32 -7.56
C GLU A 144 0.95 -6.44 -7.23
N THR A 145 2.17 -6.36 -7.78
CA THR A 145 3.16 -7.45 -7.85
C THR A 145 3.56 -8.01 -6.48
N ALA A 146 3.72 -7.16 -5.46
CA ALA A 146 4.02 -7.60 -4.11
C ALA A 146 2.87 -8.41 -3.48
N LYS A 147 1.62 -8.07 -3.80
CA LYS A 147 0.44 -8.83 -3.35
C LYS A 147 0.30 -10.12 -4.13
N GLU A 148 0.48 -10.06 -5.44
CA GLU A 148 0.47 -11.22 -6.34
C GLU A 148 1.45 -12.29 -5.84
N ALA A 149 2.71 -11.92 -5.61
CA ALA A 149 3.75 -12.85 -5.17
C ALA A 149 3.39 -13.54 -3.84
N ARG A 150 2.93 -12.79 -2.83
CA ARG A 150 2.55 -13.35 -1.52
C ARG A 150 1.35 -14.28 -1.62
N PHE A 151 0.29 -13.88 -2.34
CA PHE A 151 -0.92 -14.69 -2.44
C PHE A 151 -0.76 -15.89 -3.37
N LYS A 152 0.18 -15.84 -4.32
CA LYS A 152 0.60 -17.02 -5.07
C LYS A 152 1.17 -18.09 -4.13
N GLY A 153 2.04 -17.71 -3.18
CA GLY A 153 2.54 -18.63 -2.16
C GLY A 153 1.42 -19.25 -1.33
N TRP A 154 0.49 -18.45 -0.81
CA TRP A 154 -0.69 -18.95 -0.10
C TRP A 154 -1.54 -19.91 -0.93
N ARG A 155 -1.73 -19.60 -2.22
CA ARG A 155 -2.47 -20.46 -3.15
C ARG A 155 -1.79 -21.81 -3.33
N GLU A 156 -0.48 -21.81 -3.56
CA GLU A 156 0.30 -23.03 -3.74
C GLU A 156 0.26 -23.90 -2.49
N TYR A 157 0.38 -23.29 -1.30
CA TYR A 157 0.19 -23.97 -0.03
C TYR A 157 -1.21 -24.59 0.11
N PHE A 158 -2.28 -23.83 -0.12
CA PHE A 158 -3.65 -24.34 -0.01
C PHE A 158 -3.89 -25.52 -0.95
N ILE A 159 -3.48 -25.40 -2.22
CA ILE A 159 -3.62 -26.46 -3.22
C ILE A 159 -2.82 -27.70 -2.81
N SER A 160 -1.61 -27.54 -2.25
CA SER A 160 -0.77 -28.66 -1.81
C SER A 160 -1.41 -29.51 -0.70
N LYS A 161 -2.34 -28.94 0.07
CA LYS A 161 -3.09 -29.62 1.14
C LYS A 161 -4.41 -30.24 0.67
N GLY A 162 -4.80 -30.02 -0.59
CA GLY A 162 -6.00 -30.59 -1.21
C GLY A 162 -7.23 -29.69 -1.17
N GLU A 163 -8.27 -30.10 -1.89
CA GLU A 163 -9.46 -29.30 -2.17
C GLU A 163 -10.26 -28.95 -0.90
N ALA A 164 -10.51 -29.92 -0.03
CA ALA A 164 -11.27 -29.70 1.21
C ALA A 164 -10.58 -28.66 2.11
N PHE A 165 -9.26 -28.77 2.29
CA PHE A 165 -8.48 -27.79 3.04
C PHE A 165 -8.53 -26.41 2.38
N THR A 166 -8.37 -26.35 1.06
CA THR A 166 -8.45 -25.10 0.30
C THR A 166 -9.77 -24.37 0.53
N GLN A 167 -10.90 -25.09 0.46
CA GLN A 167 -12.22 -24.51 0.70
C GLN A 167 -12.36 -23.99 2.13
N THR A 168 -11.92 -24.77 3.13
CA THR A 168 -11.94 -24.35 4.54
C THR A 168 -11.06 -23.12 4.78
N ALA A 169 -9.84 -23.09 4.22
CA ALA A 169 -8.91 -21.98 4.36
C ALA A 169 -9.46 -20.69 3.72
N ILE A 170 -10.06 -20.78 2.53
CA ILE A 170 -10.72 -19.65 1.88
C ILE A 170 -11.92 -19.15 2.71
N SER A 171 -12.75 -20.05 3.24
CA SER A 171 -13.86 -19.67 4.15
C SER A 171 -13.34 -18.89 5.35
N ARG A 172 -12.26 -19.39 5.97
CA ARG A 172 -11.64 -18.74 7.12
C ARG A 172 -11.08 -17.34 6.79
N CYS A 173 -10.50 -17.16 5.60
CA CYS A 173 -10.06 -15.84 5.14
C CYS A 173 -11.23 -14.87 4.98
N LEU A 174 -12.35 -15.32 4.42
CA LEU A 174 -13.55 -14.50 4.24
C LEU A 174 -14.18 -14.12 5.59
N GLU A 175 -14.26 -15.07 6.53
CA GLU A 175 -14.72 -14.81 7.91
C GLU A 175 -13.85 -13.75 8.61
N LEU A 176 -12.52 -13.85 8.49
CA LEU A 176 -11.61 -12.82 9.01
C LEU A 176 -11.87 -11.44 8.39
N ALA A 177 -12.17 -11.39 7.10
CA ALA A 177 -12.45 -10.15 6.40
C ALA A 177 -13.76 -9.51 6.83
N ASP A 178 -14.80 -10.31 7.09
CA ASP A 178 -16.08 -9.83 7.61
C ASP A 178 -15.95 -9.31 9.05
N GLU A 179 -15.30 -10.07 9.94
CA GLU A 179 -15.00 -9.63 11.32
C GLU A 179 -14.16 -8.33 11.33
N PHE A 180 -13.20 -8.22 10.41
CA PHE A 180 -12.40 -7.01 10.25
C PHE A 180 -13.23 -5.83 9.71
N ALA A 181 -14.17 -6.06 8.80
CA ALA A 181 -15.01 -5.00 8.26
C ALA A 181 -15.83 -4.32 9.37
N ASP A 182 -16.40 -5.10 10.28
CA ASP A 182 -17.20 -4.59 11.40
C ASP A 182 -16.32 -3.86 12.42
N SER A 183 -15.30 -4.54 12.94
CA SER A 183 -14.43 -3.98 13.99
C SER A 183 -13.62 -2.78 13.53
N SER A 184 -13.16 -2.76 12.28
CA SER A 184 -12.43 -1.61 11.72
C SER A 184 -13.34 -0.42 11.45
N ARG A 185 -14.61 -0.63 11.08
CA ARG A 185 -15.59 0.46 10.91
C ARG A 185 -15.82 1.17 12.24
N GLU A 186 -15.95 0.43 13.34
CA GLU A 186 -16.09 1.01 14.67
C GLU A 186 -14.84 1.79 15.10
N ALA A 187 -13.65 1.18 14.98
CA ALA A 187 -12.42 1.78 15.49
C ALA A 187 -11.88 2.92 14.61
N LEU A 188 -11.95 2.77 13.28
CA LEU A 188 -11.26 3.63 12.31
C LEU A 188 -12.22 4.47 11.47
N GLY A 189 -13.53 4.23 11.54
CA GLY A 189 -14.52 4.85 10.67
C GLY A 189 -14.45 6.37 10.65
N LYS A 190 -14.26 7.02 11.81
CA LYS A 190 -14.15 8.49 11.90
C LYS A 190 -13.03 9.11 11.06
N TYR A 191 -12.02 8.33 10.64
CA TYR A 191 -10.93 8.82 9.79
C TYR A 191 -11.25 8.71 8.29
N THR A 192 -12.30 7.98 7.90
CA THR A 192 -12.60 7.59 6.51
C THR A 192 -14.02 7.98 6.05
N GLU A 193 -14.64 8.95 6.71
CA GLU A 193 -16.06 9.31 6.50
C GLU A 193 -16.40 9.78 5.07
N ASN A 194 -15.42 10.33 4.34
CA ASN A 194 -15.66 10.84 2.98
C ASN A 194 -15.43 9.78 1.88
N VAL A 195 -14.99 8.57 2.24
CA VAL A 195 -14.65 7.53 1.25
C VAL A 195 -15.89 7.11 0.45
N GLU A 196 -17.01 6.79 1.11
CA GLU A 196 -18.21 6.36 0.39
C GLU A 196 -18.76 7.45 -0.52
N ARG A 197 -18.77 8.70 -0.05
CA ARG A 197 -19.18 9.84 -0.87
C ARG A 197 -18.30 9.97 -2.10
N PHE A 198 -16.97 9.90 -1.95
CA PHE A 198 -16.03 9.94 -3.07
C PHE A 198 -16.28 8.80 -4.08
N LEU A 199 -16.54 7.58 -3.60
CA LEU A 199 -16.80 6.42 -4.46
C LEU A 199 -18.09 6.53 -5.26
N VAL A 200 -19.10 7.24 -4.73
CA VAL A 200 -20.37 7.47 -5.43
C VAL A 200 -20.26 8.68 -6.38
N GLU A 201 -19.67 9.78 -5.93
CA GLU A 201 -19.72 11.06 -6.66
C GLU A 201 -18.55 11.24 -7.65
N GLU A 202 -17.35 10.78 -7.31
CA GLU A 202 -16.12 11.12 -8.05
C GLU A 202 -15.49 9.93 -8.76
N ALA A 203 -15.33 8.78 -8.09
CA ALA A 203 -14.69 7.61 -8.68
C ALA A 203 -15.29 7.15 -10.03
N PRO A 204 -16.63 7.20 -10.27
CA PRO A 204 -17.20 6.82 -11.56
C PRO A 204 -16.74 7.70 -12.72
N LYS A 205 -16.46 8.97 -12.47
CA LYS A 205 -15.96 9.93 -13.47
C LYS A 205 -14.51 9.64 -13.88
N LEU A 206 -13.79 8.87 -13.06
CA LEU A 206 -12.35 8.61 -13.18
C LEU A 206 -12.02 7.20 -13.73
N ARG A 207 -13.04 6.41 -14.09
CA ARG A 207 -12.90 5.00 -14.54
C ARG A 207 -12.00 4.74 -15.76
N ARG A 208 -11.68 5.78 -16.54
CA ARG A 208 -10.83 5.67 -17.74
C ARG A 208 -9.34 5.88 -17.45
N ARG A 209 -8.99 6.25 -16.22
CA ARG A 209 -7.61 6.49 -15.85
C ARG A 209 -6.89 5.18 -15.58
N TYR A 210 -5.57 5.17 -15.77
CA TYR A 210 -4.72 3.99 -15.53
C TYR A 210 -4.73 3.54 -14.05
N ASP A 211 -4.93 4.48 -13.14
CA ASP A 211 -5.01 4.30 -11.68
C ASP A 211 -6.46 4.13 -11.19
N ALA A 212 -7.42 3.82 -12.07
CA ALA A 212 -8.82 3.67 -11.69
C ALA A 212 -9.06 2.65 -10.58
N LEU A 213 -8.21 1.60 -10.48
CA LEU A 213 -8.29 0.66 -9.36
C LEU A 213 -8.00 1.35 -8.02
N LEU A 214 -6.92 2.12 -7.92
CA LEU A 214 -6.58 2.89 -6.72
C LEU A 214 -7.72 3.83 -6.31
N LEU A 215 -8.33 4.50 -7.29
CA LEU A 215 -9.41 5.46 -7.08
C LEU A 215 -10.77 4.81 -6.79
N SER A 216 -10.90 3.49 -6.95
CA SER A 216 -12.12 2.74 -6.66
C SER A 216 -12.00 1.81 -5.45
N ARG A 217 -10.90 1.91 -4.69
CA ARG A 217 -10.69 1.18 -3.44
C ARG A 217 -11.76 1.53 -2.40
N THR A 218 -12.32 0.51 -1.76
CA THR A 218 -13.41 0.66 -0.81
C THR A 218 -12.92 1.18 0.53
N ARG A 219 -13.83 1.60 1.41
CA ARG A 219 -13.48 1.99 2.78
C ARG A 219 -12.75 0.88 3.54
N LEU A 220 -13.07 -0.38 3.23
CA LEU A 220 -12.38 -1.53 3.83
C LEU A 220 -10.92 -1.60 3.40
N ASP A 221 -10.59 -1.27 2.13
CA ASP A 221 -9.20 -1.17 1.68
C ASP A 221 -8.42 -0.08 2.43
N TYR A 222 -9.06 1.05 2.76
CA TYR A 222 -8.42 2.09 3.58
C TYR A 222 -8.11 1.57 4.97
N HIS A 223 -9.06 0.90 5.63
CA HIS A 223 -8.83 0.32 6.95
C HIS A 223 -7.75 -0.77 6.91
N LEU A 224 -7.75 -1.60 5.87
CA LEU A 224 -6.71 -2.60 5.64
C LEU A 224 -5.34 -1.94 5.50
N GLY A 225 -5.24 -0.86 4.73
CA GLY A 225 -3.99 -0.11 4.58
C GLY A 225 -3.50 0.55 5.88
N MET A 226 -4.43 1.05 6.71
CA MET A 226 -4.10 1.59 8.04
C MET A 226 -3.55 0.50 8.96
N LEU A 227 -4.25 -0.64 9.07
CA LEU A 227 -3.81 -1.76 9.91
C LEU A 227 -2.50 -2.37 9.40
N GLY A 228 -2.40 -2.59 8.09
CA GLY A 228 -1.21 -3.14 7.45
C GLY A 228 0.02 -2.29 7.70
N THR A 229 -0.10 -0.97 7.58
CA THR A 229 1.01 -0.05 7.87
C THR A 229 1.48 -0.19 9.33
N GLU A 230 0.56 -0.27 10.29
CA GLU A 230 0.89 -0.43 11.71
C GLU A 230 1.56 -1.79 12.00
N ILE A 231 1.03 -2.89 11.45
CA ILE A 231 1.60 -4.23 11.63
C ILE A 231 3.01 -4.32 11.02
N LEU A 232 3.18 -3.86 9.78
CA LEU A 232 4.47 -3.90 9.09
C LEU A 232 5.50 -3.00 9.80
N ASN A 233 5.08 -1.85 10.33
CA ASN A 233 5.94 -1.00 11.15
C ASN A 233 6.53 -1.75 12.34
N ARG A 234 5.71 -2.53 13.05
CA ARG A 234 6.14 -3.34 14.19
C ARG A 234 7.05 -4.48 13.76
N ALA A 235 6.66 -5.22 12.73
CA ALA A 235 7.43 -6.34 12.20
C ALA A 235 8.84 -5.93 11.76
N TYR A 236 8.95 -4.79 11.07
CA TYR A 236 10.24 -4.32 10.54
C TYR A 236 11.02 -3.44 11.51
N ARG A 237 10.47 -3.15 12.70
CA ARG A 237 11.00 -2.15 13.63
C ARG A 237 12.45 -2.38 13.99
N GLN A 238 12.79 -3.61 14.40
CA GLN A 238 14.14 -3.91 14.88
C GLN A 238 15.17 -3.84 13.77
N ARG A 239 14.86 -4.43 12.60
CA ARG A 239 15.71 -4.34 11.41
C ARG A 239 15.90 -2.90 10.96
N PHE A 240 14.83 -2.09 10.97
CA PHE A 240 14.90 -0.68 10.65
C PHE A 240 15.83 0.07 11.61
N LEU A 241 15.68 -0.16 12.92
CA LEU A 241 16.50 0.52 13.92
C LEU A 241 17.98 0.15 13.81
N ALA A 242 18.29 -1.11 13.48
CA ALA A 242 19.65 -1.62 13.33
C ALA A 242 20.43 -1.00 12.16
N THR A 243 19.77 -0.34 11.20
CA THR A 243 20.47 0.27 10.07
C THR A 243 21.30 1.49 10.48
N ARG A 244 22.45 1.69 9.85
CA ARG A 244 23.37 2.80 10.16
C ARG A 244 22.87 4.15 9.68
N ARG A 245 22.22 4.18 8.52
CA ARG A 245 21.74 5.42 7.88
C ARG A 245 20.23 5.38 7.77
N LYS A 246 19.57 6.52 7.98
CA LYS A 246 18.13 6.67 7.76
C LYS A 246 17.87 7.56 6.56
N MET A 247 16.89 7.16 5.75
CA MET A 247 16.38 7.95 4.64
C MET A 247 14.87 8.11 4.80
N VAL A 248 14.36 9.32 4.57
CA VAL A 248 12.93 9.60 4.51
C VAL A 248 12.58 9.91 3.06
N ILE A 249 11.66 9.13 2.49
CA ILE A 249 11.12 9.38 1.16
C ILE A 249 9.74 10.00 1.32
N VAL A 250 9.52 11.13 0.66
CA VAL A 250 8.28 11.89 0.71
C VAL A 250 7.68 12.04 -0.69
N PRO A 251 6.34 12.09 -0.82
CA PRO A 251 5.70 12.30 -2.11
C PRO A 251 5.71 13.80 -2.49
N PRO A 252 5.69 14.14 -3.79
CA PRO A 252 5.70 15.53 -4.25
C PRO A 252 4.52 16.36 -3.77
N CYS A 253 3.40 15.73 -3.42
CA CYS A 253 2.22 16.42 -2.91
C CYS A 253 2.39 17.01 -1.50
N MET A 254 3.52 16.80 -0.83
CA MET A 254 3.87 17.48 0.43
C MET A 254 4.65 18.78 0.21
N CYS A 255 5.08 19.04 -1.02
CA CYS A 255 5.84 20.23 -1.37
C CYS A 255 4.97 21.49 -1.30
N ALA A 256 5.63 22.64 -1.24
CA ALA A 256 5.00 23.91 -1.58
C ALA A 256 4.42 23.85 -3.02
N PRO A 257 3.47 24.74 -3.36
CA PRO A 257 3.02 24.90 -4.74
C PRO A 257 4.19 24.98 -5.73
N ALA A 258 3.99 24.50 -6.95
CA ALA A 258 5.07 24.31 -7.93
C ALA A 258 5.88 25.58 -8.19
N GLU A 259 5.23 26.75 -8.19
CA GLU A 259 5.89 28.04 -8.43
C GLU A 259 6.79 28.51 -7.27
N GLU A 260 6.58 27.96 -6.08
CA GLU A 260 7.39 28.26 -4.90
C GLU A 260 8.46 27.18 -4.62
N CYS A 261 8.26 25.96 -5.11
CA CYS A 261 9.13 24.83 -4.81
C CYS A 261 10.48 24.98 -5.50
N LYS A 262 11.57 24.92 -4.71
CA LYS A 262 12.96 24.97 -5.18
C LYS A 262 13.61 23.58 -5.25
N ALA A 263 12.80 22.52 -5.38
CA ALA A 263 13.35 21.18 -5.50
C ALA A 263 14.18 21.04 -6.78
N VAL A 264 15.28 20.31 -6.71
CA VAL A 264 16.15 20.05 -7.86
C VAL A 264 16.18 18.55 -8.11
N GLU A 265 15.94 18.15 -9.35
CA GLU A 265 15.98 16.76 -9.77
C GLU A 265 17.39 16.18 -9.63
N THR A 266 17.47 14.95 -9.14
CA THR A 266 18.73 14.18 -9.09
C THR A 266 18.47 12.75 -9.57
N PRO A 267 19.51 11.98 -9.91
CA PRO A 267 19.34 10.57 -10.32
C PRO A 267 18.65 9.70 -9.26
N PHE A 268 18.62 10.14 -8.00
CA PHE A 268 18.04 9.42 -6.88
C PHE A 268 16.74 10.05 -6.37
N GLY A 269 16.05 10.85 -7.20
CA GLY A 269 14.86 11.61 -6.83
C GLY A 269 15.17 13.08 -6.53
N ALA A 270 14.15 13.91 -6.47
CA ALA A 270 14.33 15.34 -6.26
C ALA A 270 14.78 15.65 -4.82
N LYS A 271 15.66 16.64 -4.67
CA LYS A 271 16.16 17.13 -3.37
C LYS A 271 15.66 18.54 -3.09
N CYS A 272 15.22 18.77 -1.86
CA CYS A 272 14.72 20.07 -1.43
C CYS A 272 15.89 21.07 -1.29
N GLN A 273 15.77 22.27 -1.87
CA GLN A 273 16.71 23.40 -1.68
C GLN A 273 16.10 24.49 -0.78
N THR A 274 15.29 24.12 0.20
CA THR A 274 14.71 25.02 1.21
C THR A 274 13.89 26.19 0.62
N CYS A 275 12.68 25.93 0.14
CA CYS A 275 11.78 26.96 -0.40
C CYS A 275 11.18 27.87 0.69
N THR A 276 10.08 27.45 1.32
CA THR A 276 9.31 28.24 2.28
C THR A 276 9.24 27.55 3.65
N PRO A 277 9.16 28.29 4.77
CA PRO A 277 9.07 27.67 6.10
C PRO A 277 7.80 26.85 6.34
N THR A 278 6.74 27.11 5.57
CA THR A 278 5.45 26.40 5.64
C THR A 278 5.42 25.10 4.84
N CYS A 279 6.37 24.89 3.92
CA CYS A 279 6.50 23.65 3.15
C CYS A 279 6.86 22.47 4.07
N ARG A 280 6.06 21.41 4.05
CA ARG A 280 6.29 20.25 4.92
C ARG A 280 7.57 19.50 4.57
N VAL A 281 7.91 19.39 3.28
CA VAL A 281 9.19 18.81 2.86
C VAL A 281 10.37 19.62 3.38
N ASN A 282 10.34 20.96 3.30
CA ASN A 282 11.40 21.80 3.85
C ASN A 282 11.59 21.58 5.36
N GLN A 283 10.49 21.50 6.11
CA GLN A 283 10.55 21.22 7.56
C GLN A 283 11.18 19.86 7.87
N ILE A 284 10.84 18.82 7.09
CA ILE A 284 11.44 17.49 7.23
C ILE A 284 12.92 17.50 6.82
N THR A 285 13.28 18.22 5.75
CA THR A 285 14.67 18.39 5.32
C THR A 285 15.52 19.05 6.41
N LYS A 286 15.04 20.15 7.02
CA LYS A 286 15.74 20.81 8.14
C LYS A 286 15.86 19.90 9.37
N LEU A 287 14.84 19.08 9.64
CA LEU A 287 14.92 18.07 10.70
C LEU A 287 15.99 17.01 10.35
N GLY A 288 16.08 16.62 9.08
CA GLY A 288 17.09 15.70 8.56
C GLY A 288 18.52 16.23 8.70
N GLU A 289 18.74 17.49 8.33
CA GLU A 289 20.03 18.19 8.51
C GLU A 289 20.45 18.22 9.98
N LYS A 290 19.51 18.48 10.89
CA LYS A 290 19.77 18.55 12.32
C LYS A 290 20.06 17.19 12.95
N HIS A 291 19.40 16.12 12.50
CA HIS A 291 19.43 14.81 13.16
C HIS A 291 20.10 13.69 12.33
N GLY A 292 20.73 14.02 11.20
CA GLY A 292 21.58 13.11 10.45
C GLY A 292 20.84 12.09 9.57
N PHE A 293 19.67 12.42 9.03
CA PHE A 293 18.96 11.59 8.05
C PHE A 293 18.74 12.33 6.72
N SER A 294 18.75 11.59 5.62
CA SER A 294 18.53 12.17 4.28
C SER A 294 17.06 12.22 3.92
N VAL A 295 16.65 13.24 3.14
CA VAL A 295 15.28 13.39 2.64
C VAL A 295 15.29 13.46 1.13
N THR A 296 14.44 12.66 0.50
CA THR A 296 14.32 12.58 -0.96
C THR A 296 12.85 12.63 -1.35
N MET A 297 12.52 13.35 -2.42
CA MET A 297 11.20 13.33 -3.04
C MET A 297 11.21 12.32 -4.19
N ILE A 298 10.33 11.33 -4.13
CA ILE A 298 10.16 10.35 -5.21
C ILE A 298 8.70 10.40 -5.67
N PRO A 299 8.45 10.56 -6.97
CA PRO A 299 7.09 10.67 -7.49
C PRO A 299 6.27 9.40 -7.25
N ASP A 300 6.73 8.23 -7.68
CA ASP A 300 5.87 7.03 -7.65
C ASP A 300 6.58 5.67 -7.41
N ASP A 301 7.92 5.54 -7.42
CA ASP A 301 8.57 4.20 -7.35
C ASP A 301 9.86 4.10 -6.52
N VAL A 302 9.97 3.03 -5.73
CA VAL A 302 11.18 2.65 -4.95
C VAL A 302 12.26 1.99 -5.84
N LYS A 303 12.10 2.02 -7.18
CA LYS A 303 13.02 1.43 -8.17
C LYS A 303 14.47 1.92 -8.06
N ILE A 304 14.69 3.03 -7.36
CA ILE A 304 16.02 3.58 -7.00
C ILE A 304 16.88 2.57 -6.23
N PHE A 305 16.27 1.60 -5.53
CA PHE A 305 16.99 0.62 -4.74
C PHE A 305 17.31 -0.71 -5.46
N ASN A 306 17.06 -0.81 -6.77
CA ASN A 306 17.46 -1.97 -7.58
C ASN A 306 18.99 -2.12 -7.78
N SER A 307 19.79 -1.19 -7.25
CA SER A 307 21.25 -1.30 -7.22
C SER A 307 21.68 -1.96 -5.90
N GLY A 308 21.97 -3.26 -5.95
CA GLY A 308 22.23 -4.17 -4.82
C GLY A 308 23.38 -3.83 -3.85
N GLN A 309 23.87 -2.59 -3.81
CA GLN A 309 24.90 -2.12 -2.87
C GLN A 309 24.35 -1.35 -1.66
N ALA A 310 23.05 -0.98 -1.64
CA ALA A 310 22.51 -0.08 -0.61
C ALA A 310 21.67 -0.76 0.49
N ALA A 311 21.15 -1.98 0.26
CA ALA A 311 20.06 -2.58 1.04
C ALA A 311 20.40 -2.86 2.51
N GLU A 312 21.65 -3.19 2.84
CA GLU A 312 22.00 -3.57 4.21
C GLU A 312 22.32 -2.39 5.15
N SER A 313 22.45 -1.17 4.62
CA SER A 313 22.95 -0.02 5.42
C SER A 313 21.92 1.10 5.62
N ILE A 314 20.80 1.09 4.91
CA ILE A 314 19.81 2.16 4.91
C ILE A 314 18.47 1.64 5.44
N GLY A 315 17.97 2.29 6.48
CA GLY A 315 16.58 2.14 6.93
C GLY A 315 15.73 3.21 6.29
N LEU A 316 14.60 2.82 5.74
CA LEU A 316 13.73 3.71 4.99
C LEU A 316 12.51 4.11 5.82
N VAL A 317 12.14 5.40 5.80
CA VAL A 317 10.80 5.86 6.18
C VAL A 317 10.08 6.30 4.91
N GLY A 318 9.05 5.55 4.51
CA GLY A 318 8.21 5.90 3.37
C GLY A 318 6.98 6.69 3.83
N VAL A 319 6.89 7.95 3.39
CA VAL A 319 5.68 8.77 3.61
C VAL A 319 4.76 8.64 2.39
N SER A 320 3.53 8.16 2.57
CA SER A 320 2.59 8.03 1.45
C SER A 320 1.13 7.91 1.89
N CYS A 321 0.22 7.74 0.93
CA CYS A 321 -1.21 7.60 1.17
C CYS A 321 -1.51 6.26 1.88
N VAL A 322 -2.59 6.22 2.66
CA VAL A 322 -3.11 5.00 3.32
C VAL A 322 -3.13 3.78 2.39
N LEU A 323 -3.65 3.95 1.17
CA LEU A 323 -3.84 2.83 0.22
C LEU A 323 -2.53 2.28 -0.36
N THR A 324 -1.45 3.06 -0.40
CA THR A 324 -0.20 2.68 -1.07
C THR A 324 0.93 2.35 -0.09
N ASN A 325 0.86 2.82 1.15
CA ASN A 325 1.98 2.72 2.10
C ASN A 325 2.36 1.28 2.46
N TRP A 326 1.38 0.47 2.87
CA TRP A 326 1.61 -0.92 3.25
C TRP A 326 2.12 -1.78 2.08
N ASN A 327 1.69 -1.47 0.85
CA ASN A 327 2.21 -2.12 -0.35
C ASN A 327 3.72 -1.82 -0.53
N GLY A 328 4.11 -0.55 -0.40
CA GLY A 328 5.53 -0.16 -0.40
C GLY A 328 6.34 -0.84 0.69
N GLY A 329 5.73 -1.15 1.84
CA GLY A 329 6.33 -1.98 2.89
C GLY A 329 6.63 -3.41 2.44
N TRP A 330 5.75 -4.04 1.66
CA TRP A 330 6.02 -5.37 1.08
C TRP A 330 7.06 -5.33 -0.03
N GLU A 331 7.01 -4.32 -0.90
CA GLU A 331 7.99 -4.13 -1.98
C GLU A 331 9.41 -3.93 -1.45
N THR A 332 9.58 -3.03 -0.47
CA THR A 332 10.87 -2.80 0.19
C THR A 332 11.35 -4.01 0.98
N GLY A 333 10.42 -4.72 1.65
CA GLY A 333 10.70 -5.96 2.35
C GLY A 333 11.27 -7.05 1.42
N ALA A 334 10.72 -7.19 0.21
CA ALA A 334 11.20 -8.13 -0.80
C ALA A 334 12.61 -7.78 -1.30
N LEU A 335 13.00 -6.50 -1.26
CA LEU A 335 14.36 -6.03 -1.55
C LEU A 335 15.31 -6.11 -0.34
N GLY A 336 14.85 -6.65 0.79
CA GLY A 336 15.62 -6.73 2.03
C GLY A 336 15.77 -5.40 2.78
N ILE A 337 15.13 -4.32 2.30
CA ILE A 337 15.25 -2.98 2.86
C ILE A 337 14.24 -2.82 4.01
N PRO A 338 14.69 -2.63 5.26
CA PRO A 338 13.75 -2.46 6.36
C PRO A 338 13.13 -1.07 6.30
N ALA A 339 11.82 -1.05 6.08
CA ALA A 339 11.04 0.18 5.97
C ALA A 339 10.16 0.43 7.19
N GLN A 340 9.82 1.70 7.39
CA GLN A 340 8.76 2.16 8.26
C GLN A 340 7.82 3.03 7.43
N GLY A 341 6.53 2.79 7.56
CA GLY A 341 5.47 3.58 6.97
C GLY A 341 5.07 4.74 7.86
N LEU A 342 4.99 5.94 7.27
CA LEU A 342 4.33 7.10 7.86
C LEU A 342 3.22 7.55 6.92
N LEU A 343 2.00 7.67 7.43
CA LEU A 343 0.87 8.02 6.59
C LEU A 343 0.75 9.53 6.42
N LEU A 344 0.35 9.95 5.22
CA LEU A 344 -0.19 11.29 5.00
C LEU A 344 -1.46 11.46 5.84
N ASP A 345 -1.67 12.65 6.40
CA ASP A 345 -2.86 12.96 7.18
C ASP A 345 -4.12 13.05 6.30
N TYR A 346 -3.96 13.38 5.02
CA TYR A 346 -5.01 13.42 4.01
C TYR A 346 -4.38 13.45 2.61
N VAL A 347 -5.20 13.21 1.59
CA VAL A 347 -4.75 13.20 0.18
C VAL A 347 -5.05 14.51 -0.53
N GLY A 348 -4.19 14.87 -1.48
CA GLY A 348 -4.30 16.09 -2.28
C GLY A 348 -3.37 16.09 -3.49
N CYS A 349 -2.82 14.94 -3.90
CA CYS A 349 -1.88 14.91 -5.00
C CYS A 349 -2.55 15.21 -6.34
N ARG A 350 -1.86 15.98 -7.18
CA ARG A 350 -2.32 16.33 -8.53
C ARG A 350 -2.47 15.11 -9.44
N ILE A 351 -1.63 14.11 -9.19
CA ILE A 351 -1.54 12.91 -10.01
C ILE A 351 -2.83 12.11 -9.84
N HIS A 352 -3.22 11.75 -8.62
CA HIS A 352 -4.30 10.80 -8.37
C HIS A 352 -5.62 11.45 -7.92
N TRP A 353 -5.58 12.46 -7.03
CA TRP A 353 -6.75 12.82 -6.22
C TRP A 353 -7.44 14.13 -6.62
N ASP A 354 -6.69 15.13 -7.07
CA ASP A 354 -7.24 16.45 -7.40
C ASP A 354 -6.59 17.02 -8.67
N LYS A 355 -7.33 17.76 -9.50
CA LYS A 355 -6.77 18.28 -10.76
C LYS A 355 -5.76 19.40 -10.57
N GLU A 356 -5.97 20.23 -9.55
CA GLU A 356 -5.06 21.33 -9.23
C GLU A 356 -3.97 20.83 -8.29
N GLY A 357 -4.34 19.92 -7.39
CA GLY A 357 -3.49 19.43 -6.33
C GLY A 357 -3.33 20.48 -5.23
N PHE A 358 -3.12 20.02 -4.01
CA PHE A 358 -2.83 20.91 -2.89
C PHE A 358 -1.89 20.23 -1.88
N PRO A 359 -1.12 21.02 -1.12
CA PRO A 359 -0.19 20.48 -0.15
C PRO A 359 -0.88 19.59 0.89
N THR A 360 -0.36 18.37 0.98
CA THR A 360 -0.71 17.36 1.99
C THR A 360 0.17 17.50 3.22
N ASP A 361 -0.24 16.82 4.29
CA ASP A 361 0.43 16.91 5.58
C ASP A 361 0.76 15.52 6.14
N THR A 362 1.62 15.47 7.15
CA THR A 362 1.90 14.25 7.93
C THR A 362 2.30 14.62 9.36
N ASN A 363 2.32 13.62 10.23
CA ASN A 363 2.63 13.80 11.64
C ASN A 363 4.14 13.86 11.91
N LEU A 364 4.68 15.08 12.04
CA LEU A 364 6.09 15.27 12.37
C LEU A 364 6.51 14.71 13.73
N LYS A 365 5.59 14.63 14.70
CA LYS A 365 5.90 14.01 16.00
C LYS A 365 6.08 12.50 15.81
N LYS A 366 5.18 11.85 15.07
CA LYS A 366 5.30 10.42 14.75
C LYS A 366 6.56 10.13 13.93
N LEU A 367 6.93 11.00 13.00
CA LEU A 367 8.20 10.88 12.27
C LEU A 367 9.41 10.84 13.21
N GLN A 368 9.46 11.76 14.18
CA GLN A 368 10.52 11.79 15.19
C GLN A 368 10.52 10.52 16.07
N GLU A 369 9.35 10.04 16.49
CA GLU A 369 9.21 8.77 17.22
C GLU A 369 9.73 7.57 16.41
N ILE A 370 9.41 7.51 15.11
CA ILE A 370 9.91 6.48 14.20
C ILE A 370 11.45 6.55 14.13
N LEU A 371 12.02 7.74 13.98
CA LEU A 371 13.46 7.94 13.85
C LEU A 371 14.24 7.89 15.18
N ARG A 372 13.56 7.92 16.33
CA ARG A 372 14.13 8.02 17.70
C ARG A 372 14.96 9.29 17.90
N ILE A 373 14.40 10.45 17.55
CA ILE A 373 15.07 11.75 17.63
C ILE A 373 14.27 12.79 18.41
#